data_AF-A0A7S0H5V1-F1
#
_entry.id   AF-A0A7S0H5V1-F1
#
_cell.length_a   1.000
_cell.length_b   1.000
_cell.length_c   1.000
_cell.angle_alpha   90.00
_cell.angle_beta   90.00
_cell.angle_gamma   90.00
#
_symmetry.space_group_name_H-M   'P 1'
#
loop_
_entity.id
_entity.type
_entity.pdbx_description
1 polymer ?
#
loop_
_entity_poly.entity_id
_entity_poly.type
_entity_poly.pdbx_seq_one_letter_code
_entity_poly.pdbx_strand_id
1 'polypeptide(L)'
;PMSHSYYNEQWQHAMESLNVQIESENPESKKVLSADATWDDIWQHYSTLYIRYIQIFRELEGCYDQMVHPQKRQDVKAALRSVMARLLLLREQLKTFGFGGSKLDM
;
A
#
# COMPACT_ATOMS: atom_id res chain seq x y z
N PRO A 1 24.05 -21.03 -0.47
CA PRO A 1 22.77 -20.86 0.27
C PRO A 1 22.82 -19.58 1.12
N MET A 2 22.00 -18.57 0.80
CA MET A 2 21.87 -17.39 1.66
C MET A 2 21.24 -17.77 3.00
N SER A 3 21.67 -17.09 4.07
CA SER A 3 21.31 -17.46 5.43
C SER A 3 19.86 -17.08 5.76
N HIS A 4 19.25 -17.83 6.68
CA HIS A 4 17.89 -17.60 7.18
C HIS A 4 17.69 -16.20 7.80
N SER A 5 18.78 -15.50 8.19
CA SER A 5 18.74 -14.12 8.72
C SER A 5 18.28 -13.11 7.66
N TYR A 6 18.84 -13.22 6.45
CA TYR A 6 18.58 -12.28 5.35
C TYR A 6 17.10 -12.21 4.97
N TYR A 7 16.42 -13.36 4.91
CA TYR A 7 14.99 -13.41 4.59
C TYR A 7 14.10 -12.88 5.70
N ASN A 8 14.53 -13.06 6.95
CA ASN A 8 13.84 -12.49 8.11
C ASN A 8 13.96 -10.96 8.10
N GLU A 9 15.13 -10.43 7.75
CA GLU A 9 15.37 -8.99 7.60
C GLU A 9 14.53 -8.38 6.47
N GLN A 10 14.45 -9.05 5.30
CA GLN A 10 13.58 -8.60 4.21
C GLN A 10 12.11 -8.56 4.61
N TRP A 11 11.63 -9.59 5.32
CA TRP A 11 10.27 -9.62 5.84
C TRP A 11 10.01 -8.50 6.86
N GLN A 12 10.95 -8.25 7.77
CA GLN A 12 10.84 -7.16 8.75
C GLN A 12 10.77 -5.80 8.05
N HIS A 13 11.66 -5.55 7.08
CA HIS A 13 11.64 -4.32 6.30
C HIS A 13 10.30 -4.11 5.57
N ALA A 14 9.80 -5.14 4.88
CA ALA A 14 8.53 -5.06 4.17
C ALA A 14 7.35 -4.77 5.13
N MET A 15 7.37 -5.36 6.33
CA MET A 15 6.35 -5.13 7.35
C MET A 15 6.45 -3.74 7.99
N GLU A 16 7.66 -3.22 8.22
CA GLU A 16 7.88 -1.86 8.67
C GLU A 16 7.35 -0.84 7.65
N SER A 17 7.70 -1.02 6.37
CA SER A 17 7.16 -0.21 5.27
C SER A 17 5.63 -0.24 5.24
N LEU A 18 5.01 -1.41 5.42
CA LEU A 18 3.56 -1.55 5.49
C LEU A 18 2.96 -0.83 6.70
N ASN A 19 3.56 -0.95 7.89
CA ASN A 19 3.06 -0.30 9.10
C ASN A 19 3.16 1.23 9.00
N VAL A 20 4.27 1.76 8.49
CA VAL A 20 4.42 3.20 8.21
C VAL A 20 3.34 3.69 7.24
N GLN A 21 3.06 2.89 6.21
CA GLN A 21 2.02 3.22 5.24
C GLN A 21 0.63 3.24 5.88
N ILE A 22 0.29 2.23 6.70
CA ILE A 22 -0.98 2.18 7.44
C ILE A 22 -1.13 3.38 8.38
N GLU A 23 -0.07 3.73 9.11
CA GLU A 23 -0.08 4.88 10.02
C GLU A 23 -0.28 6.20 9.27
N SER A 24 0.28 6.33 8.07
CA SER A 24 0.09 7.51 7.23
C SER A 24 -1.36 7.71 6.77
N GLU A 25 -2.16 6.64 6.80
CA GLU A 25 -3.58 6.66 6.41
C GLU A 25 -4.53 6.80 7.59
N ASN A 26 -4.01 6.72 8.83
CA ASN A 26 -4.79 6.86 10.05
C ASN A 26 -5.55 8.20 10.01
N PRO A 27 -6.88 8.22 10.27
CA PRO A 27 -7.65 9.46 10.31
C PRO A 27 -7.12 10.51 11.30
N GLU A 28 -6.41 10.12 12.36
CA GLU A 28 -5.75 11.07 13.27
C GLU A 28 -4.50 11.71 12.62
N SER A 29 -3.85 10.98 11.72
CA SER A 29 -2.74 11.43 10.87
C SER A 29 -3.21 12.18 9.62
N LYS A 30 -4.51 12.08 9.24
CA LYS A 30 -5.14 12.82 8.13
C LYS A 30 -5.26 14.32 8.44
N LYS A 31 -4.13 15.00 8.51
CA LYS A 31 -4.01 16.45 8.21
C LYS A 31 -3.84 16.72 6.72
N VAL A 32 -3.83 15.67 5.89
CA VAL A 32 -3.25 15.70 4.53
C VAL A 32 -4.13 16.43 3.51
N LEU A 33 -5.43 16.57 3.76
CA LEU A 33 -6.33 17.33 2.89
C LEU A 33 -7.03 18.37 3.75
N SER A 34 -6.69 19.64 3.54
CA SER A 34 -7.38 20.76 4.16
C SER A 34 -8.81 20.87 3.61
N ALA A 35 -9.69 21.60 4.30
CA ALA A 35 -11.08 21.75 3.87
C ALA A 35 -11.22 22.40 2.46
N ASP A 36 -10.17 23.06 1.99
CA ASP A 36 -10.00 23.69 0.68
C ASP A 36 -9.20 22.84 -0.34
N ALA A 37 -8.91 21.57 -0.03
CA ALA A 37 -8.18 20.70 -0.95
C ALA A 37 -8.89 20.56 -2.31
N THR A 38 -8.14 20.74 -3.39
CA THR A 38 -8.67 20.60 -4.74
C THR A 38 -8.83 19.13 -5.14
N TRP A 39 -9.61 18.86 -6.19
CA TRP A 39 -9.72 17.50 -6.74
C TRP A 39 -8.35 16.93 -7.17
N ASP A 40 -7.46 17.78 -7.70
CA ASP A 40 -6.11 17.39 -8.06
C ASP A 40 -5.27 17.01 -6.82
N ASP A 41 -5.42 17.71 -5.69
CA ASP A 41 -4.75 17.37 -4.43
C ASP A 41 -5.23 16.01 -3.88
N ILE A 42 -6.54 15.77 -3.94
CA ILE A 42 -7.14 14.49 -3.52
C ILE A 42 -6.65 13.36 -4.42
N TRP A 43 -6.65 13.58 -5.74
CA TRP A 43 -6.16 12.60 -6.70
C TRP A 43 -4.67 12.30 -6.52
N GLN A 44 -3.84 13.35 -6.32
CA GLN A 44 -2.41 13.20 -6.09
C GLN A 44 -2.12 12.46 -4.78
N HIS A 45 -2.89 12.72 -3.73
CA HIS A 45 -2.82 11.98 -2.48
C HIS A 45 -3.05 10.48 -2.71
N TYR A 46 -4.17 10.09 -3.32
CA TYR A 46 -4.47 8.69 -3.60
C TYR A 46 -3.48 8.04 -4.58
N SER A 47 -2.95 8.80 -5.54
CA SER A 47 -1.94 8.33 -6.49
C SER A 47 -0.65 7.96 -5.77
N THR A 48 -0.24 8.79 -4.82
CA THR A 48 0.93 8.55 -3.98
C THR A 48 0.76 7.29 -3.13
N LEU A 49 -0.40 7.12 -2.49
CA LEU A 49 -0.71 5.91 -1.71
C LEU A 49 -0.66 4.66 -2.60
N TYR A 50 -1.27 4.72 -3.79
CA TYR A 50 -1.31 3.60 -4.73
C TYR A 50 0.08 3.14 -5.16
N ILE A 51 0.97 4.08 -5.51
CA ILE A 51 2.35 3.77 -5.89
C ILE A 51 3.11 3.14 -4.73
N ARG A 52 2.96 3.65 -3.50
CA ARG A 52 3.63 3.10 -2.30
C ARG A 52 3.18 1.67 -2.02
N TYR A 53 1.88 1.39 -2.11
CA TYR A 53 1.40 0.01 -1.94
C TYR A 53 1.87 -0.94 -3.05
N ILE A 54 2.08 -0.48 -4.28
CA ILE A 54 2.71 -1.31 -5.33
C ILE A 54 4.14 -1.67 -4.94
N GLN A 55 4.91 -0.73 -4.38
CA GLN A 55 6.28 -1.00 -3.92
C GLN A 55 6.29 -2.04 -2.80
N ILE A 56 5.45 -1.86 -1.78
CA ILE A 56 5.29 -2.82 -0.67
C ILE A 56 4.84 -4.19 -1.19
N PHE A 57 3.90 -4.23 -2.14
CA PHE A 57 3.45 -5.47 -2.76
C PHE A 57 4.63 -6.24 -3.39
N ARG A 58 5.50 -5.55 -4.14
CA ARG A 58 6.68 -6.17 -4.78
C ARG A 58 7.70 -6.68 -3.75
N GLU A 59 7.92 -5.95 -2.66
CA GLU A 59 8.78 -6.39 -1.56
C GLU A 59 8.25 -7.67 -0.90
N LEU A 60 6.94 -7.70 -0.63
CA LEU A 60 6.27 -8.88 -0.06
C LEU A 60 6.24 -10.07 -1.02
N GLU A 61 6.11 -9.85 -2.33
CA GLU A 61 6.18 -10.87 -3.36
C GLU A 61 7.59 -11.50 -3.37
N GLY A 62 8.63 -10.67 -3.36
CA GLY A 62 10.01 -11.12 -3.23
C GLY A 62 10.27 -11.92 -1.95
N CYS A 63 9.65 -11.53 -0.83
CA CYS A 63 9.69 -12.29 0.42
C CYS A 63 9.01 -13.66 0.27
N TYR A 64 7.83 -13.71 -0.35
CA TYR A 64 7.04 -14.93 -0.50
C TYR A 64 7.77 -15.98 -1.34
N ASP A 65 8.37 -15.57 -2.45
CA ASP A 65 9.11 -16.45 -3.37
C ASP A 65 10.34 -17.07 -2.71
N GLN A 66 11.03 -16.30 -1.87
CA GLN A 66 12.26 -16.72 -1.19
C GLN A 66 12.00 -17.44 0.16
N MET A 67 10.79 -17.34 0.73
CA MET A 67 10.45 -17.93 2.02
C MET A 67 10.24 -19.44 1.92
N VAL A 68 11.21 -20.26 2.34
CA VAL A 68 11.10 -21.73 2.26
C VAL A 68 10.28 -22.36 3.38
N HIS A 69 10.14 -21.67 4.52
CA HIS A 69 9.42 -22.21 5.67
C HIS A 69 7.90 -22.09 5.48
N PRO A 70 7.12 -23.21 5.45
CA PRO A 70 5.72 -23.18 5.07
C PRO A 70 4.84 -22.27 5.95
N GLN A 71 5.06 -22.30 7.27
CA GLN A 71 4.31 -21.46 8.21
C GLN A 71 4.50 -19.97 7.92
N LYS A 72 5.75 -19.50 7.92
CA LYS A 72 6.08 -18.10 7.60
C LYS A 72 5.58 -17.68 6.22
N ARG A 73 5.64 -18.58 5.24
CA ARG A 73 5.11 -18.32 3.89
C ARG A 73 3.59 -18.03 3.91
N GLN A 74 2.82 -18.65 4.81
CA GLN A 74 1.40 -18.31 4.97
C GLN A 74 1.21 -16.89 5.51
N ASP A 75 2.07 -16.44 6.43
CA ASP A 75 2.00 -15.09 7.00
C ASP A 75 2.28 -14.04 5.91
N VAL A 76 3.31 -14.25 5.08
CA VAL A 76 3.59 -13.37 3.93
C VAL A 76 2.42 -13.36 2.94
N LYS A 77 1.81 -14.52 2.69
CA LYS A 77 0.63 -14.62 1.82
C LYS A 77 -0.57 -13.84 2.35
N ALA A 78 -0.78 -13.84 3.66
CA ALA A 78 -1.84 -13.08 4.29
C ALA A 78 -1.61 -11.56 4.12
N ALA A 79 -0.37 -11.10 4.34
CA ALA A 79 0.01 -9.71 4.09
C ALA A 79 -0.18 -9.30 2.62
N LEU A 80 0.26 -10.13 1.67
CA LEU A 80 0.05 -9.93 0.23
C LEU A 80 -1.44 -9.76 -0.11
N ARG A 81 -2.30 -10.62 0.42
CA ARG A 81 -3.76 -10.52 0.21
C ARG A 81 -4.34 -9.22 0.73
N SER A 82 -3.90 -8.78 1.92
CA SER A 82 -4.32 -7.51 2.50
C SER A 82 -3.91 -6.32 1.62
N VAL A 83 -2.65 -6.29 1.18
CA VAL A 83 -2.13 -5.25 0.29
C VAL A 83 -2.84 -5.23 -1.06
N MET A 84 -3.11 -6.39 -1.66
CA MET A 84 -3.90 -6.49 -2.90
C MET A 84 -5.31 -5.91 -2.73
N ALA A 85 -5.99 -6.22 -1.63
CA ALA A 85 -7.31 -5.68 -1.35
C ALA A 85 -7.27 -4.15 -1.24
N ARG A 86 -6.27 -3.60 -0.55
CA ARG A 86 -6.10 -2.14 -0.43
C ARG A 86 -5.78 -1.48 -1.78
N LEU A 87 -4.94 -2.09 -2.62
CA LEU A 87 -4.65 -1.62 -3.98
C LEU A 87 -5.90 -1.54 -4.85
N LEU A 88 -6.78 -2.53 -4.78
CA LEU A 88 -8.05 -2.50 -5.51
C LEU A 88 -8.94 -1.34 -5.04
N LEU A 89 -9.04 -1.13 -3.73
CA LEU A 89 -9.78 0.02 -3.17
C LEU A 89 -9.19 1.36 -3.64
N LEU A 90 -7.86 1.50 -3.59
CA LEU A 90 -7.17 2.71 -4.07
C LEU A 90 -7.39 2.96 -5.56
N ARG A 91 -7.42 1.90 -6.37
CA ARG A 91 -7.73 2.01 -7.80
C ARG A 91 -9.14 2.55 -8.02
N GLU A 92 -10.13 2.08 -7.27
CA GLU A 92 -11.50 2.59 -7.37
C GLU A 92 -11.60 4.05 -6.88
N GLN A 93 -10.86 4.40 -5.82
CA GLN A 93 -10.73 5.80 -5.39
C GLN A 93 -10.13 6.66 -6.50
N LEU A 94 -9.02 6.24 -7.10
CA LEU A 94 -8.39 6.96 -8.21
C LEU A 94 -9.28 7.13 -9.43
N LYS A 95 -10.14 6.17 -9.76
CA LYS A 95 -11.14 6.35 -10.83
C LYS A 95 -12.20 7.37 -10.46
N THR A 96 -12.61 7.38 -9.19
CA THR A 96 -13.61 8.32 -8.67
C THR A 96 -13.07 9.76 -8.68
N PHE A 97 -11.80 9.94 -8.31
CA PHE A 97 -11.14 11.24 -8.22
C PHE A 97 -10.37 11.65 -9.49
N GLY A 98 -10.18 10.75 -10.46
CA GLY A 98 -9.31 10.94 -11.64
C GLY A 98 -10.07 11.25 -12.93
N PHE A 99 -9.37 11.92 -13.86
CA PHE A 99 -9.79 12.32 -15.22
C PHE A 99 -11.23 11.94 -15.61
N GLY A 100 -12.18 12.82 -15.29
CA GLY A 100 -13.57 12.70 -15.72
C GLY A 100 -14.61 12.72 -14.59
N GLY A 101 -14.20 12.75 -13.32
CA GLY A 101 -15.05 13.02 -12.16
C GLY A 101 -15.59 14.46 -12.15
N SER A 102 -16.49 14.74 -13.07
CA SER A 102 -17.45 15.84 -13.08
C SER A 102 -16.97 17.21 -12.57
N LYS A 103 -16.38 17.95 -13.51
CA LYS A 103 -16.74 19.36 -13.77
C LYS A 103 -18.21 19.50 -14.25
N LEU A 104 -19.08 18.54 -13.93
CA LEU A 104 -20.43 18.35 -14.49
C LEU A 104 -21.54 18.27 -13.43
N ASP A 105 -21.23 18.34 -12.13
CA ASP A 105 -22.22 18.31 -11.05
C ASP A 105 -22.13 19.52 -10.10
N MET A 106 -21.65 20.68 -10.59
CA MET A 106 -21.75 21.98 -9.89
C MET A 106 -22.12 23.10 -10.85
#